data_AF-A0A7V2T2T0-F1
#
_entry.id   AF-A0A7V2T2T0-F1
#
_cell.length_a   1.000
_cell.length_b   1.000
_cell.length_c   1.000
_cell.angle_alpha   90.00
_cell.angle_beta   90.00
_cell.angle_gamma   90.00
#
_symmetry.space_group_name_H-M   'P 1'
#
loop_
_entity.id
_entity.type
_entity.pdbx_description
1 polymer ?
#
loop_
_entity_poly.entity_id
_entity_poly.type
_entity_poly.pdbx_seq_one_letter_code
_entity_poly.pdbx_strand_id
1 'polypeptide(L)'
;PALLENNFSDTVNKTLLLYQNGMTLEAIAKERGFVISTVQSHLSEAIEAGMLKAKDVLGLSDDDISLIENMAESLNSAEEQVLKPLYMALEERWDYGVLRCVVAGM
;
A
#
# COMPACT_ATOMS: atom_id res chain seq x y z
N PRO A 1 9.77 21.24 -8.88
CA PRO A 1 8.67 20.28 -8.61
C PRO A 1 7.71 20.90 -7.60
N ALA A 2 6.43 21.06 -7.98
CA ALA A 2 5.41 21.45 -7.03
C ALA A 2 5.37 20.37 -5.94
N LEU A 3 5.61 20.77 -4.69
CA LEU A 3 5.32 19.92 -3.54
C LEU A 3 3.84 19.53 -3.68
N LEU A 4 3.58 18.23 -3.67
CA LEU A 4 2.22 17.70 -3.70
C LEU A 4 1.45 18.40 -2.58
N GLU A 5 0.33 19.05 -2.89
CA GLU A 5 -0.52 19.69 -1.87
C GLU A 5 -1.24 18.60 -1.07
N ASN A 6 -0.50 17.96 -0.16
CA ASN A 6 -0.98 16.97 0.80
C ASN A 6 -0.27 17.18 2.15
N ASN A 7 -0.79 16.54 3.20
CA ASN A 7 -0.24 16.61 4.55
C ASN A 7 0.76 15.47 4.86
N PHE A 8 1.32 14.83 3.82
CA PHE A 8 2.25 13.73 4.02
C PHE A 8 3.62 14.21 4.47
N SER A 9 4.34 13.35 5.19
CA SER A 9 5.74 13.59 5.53
C SER A 9 6.62 13.71 4.28
N ASP A 10 7.78 14.38 4.41
CA ASP A 10 8.75 14.52 3.31
C ASP A 10 9.17 13.15 2.72
N THR A 11 9.30 12.13 3.57
CA THR A 11 9.68 10.78 3.12
C THR A 11 8.57 10.11 2.30
N VAL A 12 7.31 10.31 2.66
CA VAL A 12 6.16 9.78 1.91
C VAL A 12 6.04 10.51 0.58
N ASN A 13 6.11 11.84 0.60
CA ASN A 13 6.09 12.67 -0.61
C ASN A 13 7.23 12.33 -1.58
N LYS A 14 8.42 12.02 -1.07
CA LYS A 14 9.54 11.53 -1.89
C LYS A 14 9.22 10.17 -2.54
N THR A 15 8.61 9.22 -1.83
CA THR A 15 8.17 7.93 -2.41
C THR A 15 7.16 8.15 -3.52
N LEU A 16 6.12 8.94 -3.22
CA LEU A 16 4.99 9.17 -4.09
C LEU A 16 5.44 9.83 -5.39
N LEU A 17 6.33 10.83 -5.32
CA LEU A 17 6.89 11.48 -6.50
C LEU A 17 7.66 10.49 -7.39
N LEU A 18 8.48 9.61 -6.81
CA LEU A 18 9.24 8.62 -7.60
C LEU A 18 8.30 7.61 -8.28
N TYR A 19 7.27 7.16 -7.58
CA TYR A 19 6.23 6.28 -8.13
C TYR A 19 5.46 6.95 -9.28
N GLN A 20 5.01 8.19 -9.09
CA GLN A 20 4.31 8.97 -10.13
C GLN A 20 5.20 9.27 -11.35
N ASN A 21 6.52 9.29 -11.18
CA ASN A 21 7.48 9.38 -12.29
C ASN A 21 7.72 8.03 -13.00
N GLY A 22 6.95 6.99 -12.67
CA GLY A 22 6.96 5.69 -13.35
C GLY A 22 7.98 4.69 -12.81
N MET A 23 8.59 4.93 -11.65
CA MET A 23 9.47 3.93 -11.03
C MET A 23 8.66 2.80 -10.38
N THR A 24 9.14 1.55 -10.52
CA THR A 24 8.56 0.40 -9.82
C THR A 24 8.89 0.43 -8.32
N LEU A 25 8.16 -0.33 -7.51
CA LEU A 25 8.39 -0.42 -6.07
C LEU A 25 9.82 -0.88 -5.74
N GLU A 26 10.36 -1.83 -6.49
CA GLU A 26 11.72 -2.35 -6.33
C GLU A 26 12.76 -1.29 -6.67
N ALA A 27 12.54 -0.53 -7.75
CA ALA A 27 13.43 0.55 -8.15
C ALA A 27 13.44 1.67 -7.10
N ILE A 28 12.28 2.03 -6.56
CA ILE A 28 12.17 3.02 -5.47
C ILE A 28 12.85 2.51 -4.21
N ALA A 29 12.60 1.26 -3.82
CA ALA A 29 13.22 0.64 -2.65
C ALA A 29 14.75 0.71 -2.76
N LYS A 30 15.30 0.32 -3.92
CA LYS A 30 16.74 0.39 -4.20
C LYS A 30 17.29 1.82 -4.16
N GLU A 31 16.64 2.75 -4.88
CA GLU A 31 17.06 4.17 -4.96
C GLU A 31 17.07 4.84 -3.59
N ARG A 32 16.12 4.47 -2.72
CA ARG A 32 15.96 5.06 -1.40
C ARG A 32 16.67 4.31 -0.27
N GLY A 33 17.28 3.16 -0.56
CA GLY A 33 17.89 2.30 0.46
C GLY A 33 16.87 1.69 1.42
N PHE A 34 15.65 1.41 0.95
CA PHE A 34 14.56 0.81 1.72
C PHE A 34 14.27 -0.63 1.26
N VAL A 35 13.51 -1.35 2.08
CA VAL A 35 12.84 -2.58 1.67
C VAL A 35 11.49 -2.24 1.02
N ILE A 36 10.96 -3.15 0.20
CA ILE A 36 9.69 -2.94 -0.54
C ILE A 36 8.53 -2.64 0.41
N SER A 37 8.45 -3.31 1.56
CA SER A 37 7.37 -3.10 2.54
C SER A 37 7.34 -1.68 3.12
N THR A 38 8.48 -1.00 3.22
CA THR A 38 8.54 0.42 3.60
C THR A 38 8.01 1.32 2.48
N VAL A 39 8.31 0.99 1.22
CA VAL A 39 7.78 1.72 0.06
C VAL A 39 6.26 1.57 0.00
N GLN A 40 5.74 0.34 0.13
CA GLN A 40 4.31 0.06 0.19
C GLN A 40 3.64 0.81 1.35
N SER A 41 4.26 0.83 2.54
CA SER A 41 3.71 1.56 3.69
C SER A 41 3.62 3.08 3.47
N HIS A 42 4.55 3.69 2.72
CA HIS A 42 4.39 5.09 2.33
C HIS A 42 3.31 5.27 1.27
N LEU A 43 3.21 4.37 0.29
CA LEU A 43 2.20 4.46 -0.76
C LEU A 43 0.79 4.14 -0.24
N SER A 44 0.64 3.40 0.87
CA SER A 44 -0.65 3.18 1.51
C SER A 44 -1.27 4.48 2.02
N GLU A 45 -0.48 5.45 2.50
CA GLU A 45 -1.01 6.78 2.89
C GLU A 45 -1.61 7.52 1.68
N ALA A 46 -0.98 7.39 0.51
CA ALA A 46 -1.49 7.97 -0.74
C ALA A 46 -2.74 7.23 -1.26
N ILE A 47 -2.83 5.91 -1.00
CA ILE A 47 -4.02 5.11 -1.31
C ILE A 47 -5.18 5.53 -0.39
N GLU A 48 -4.94 5.67 0.90
CA GLU A 48 -5.92 6.11 1.90
C GLU A 48 -6.47 7.51 1.59
N ALA A 49 -5.61 8.41 1.09
CA ALA A 49 -6.04 9.73 0.63
C ALA A 49 -6.76 9.72 -0.73
N GLY A 50 -6.99 8.55 -1.35
CA GLY A 50 -7.62 8.41 -2.66
C GLY A 50 -6.77 8.90 -3.84
N MET A 51 -5.47 9.14 -3.64
CA MET A 51 -4.56 9.61 -4.70
C MET A 51 -4.06 8.47 -5.60
N LEU A 52 -4.02 7.25 -5.07
CA LEU A 52 -3.60 6.03 -5.76
C LEU A 52 -4.62 4.92 -5.55
N LYS A 53 -4.64 3.92 -6.43
CA LYS A 53 -5.39 2.68 -6.23
C LYS A 53 -4.45 1.55 -5.84
N ALA A 54 -4.82 0.76 -4.84
CA ALA A 54 -4.01 -0.36 -4.36
C ALA A 54 -3.65 -1.34 -5.49
N LYS A 55 -4.62 -1.69 -6.35
CA LYS A 55 -4.40 -2.58 -7.49
C LYS A 55 -3.32 -2.09 -8.46
N ASP A 56 -3.28 -0.80 -8.73
CA ASP A 56 -2.33 -0.21 -9.68
C ASP A 56 -0.92 -0.21 -9.08
N VAL A 57 -0.82 0.05 -7.77
CA VAL A 57 0.45 0.03 -7.02
C VAL A 57 1.01 -1.38 -6.88
N LEU A 58 0.16 -2.36 -6.60
CA LEU A 58 0.57 -3.73 -6.26
C LEU A 58 0.69 -4.65 -7.48
N GLY A 59 0.05 -4.31 -8.61
CA GLY A 59 0.00 -5.15 -9.80
C GLY A 59 -0.72 -6.49 -9.56
N LEU A 60 -1.63 -6.55 -8.59
CA LEU A 60 -2.43 -7.74 -8.29
C LEU A 60 -3.61 -7.88 -9.24
N SER A 61 -4.10 -9.12 -9.39
CA SER A 61 -5.33 -9.40 -10.12
C SER A 61 -6.55 -8.87 -9.37
N ASP A 62 -7.65 -8.62 -10.08
CA ASP A 62 -8.91 -8.21 -9.44
C ASP A 62 -9.41 -9.31 -8.46
N ASP A 63 -9.20 -10.59 -8.78
CA ASP A 63 -9.55 -11.72 -7.91
C ASP A 63 -8.76 -11.70 -6.58
N ASP A 64 -7.45 -11.41 -6.64
CA ASP A 64 -6.61 -11.32 -5.44
C ASP A 64 -7.00 -10.10 -4.58
N ILE A 65 -7.28 -8.95 -5.21
CA ILE A 65 -7.74 -7.75 -4.51
C ILE A 65 -9.07 -8.04 -3.81
N SER A 66 -10.05 -8.57 -4.52
CA SER A 66 -11.35 -8.91 -3.95
C SER A 66 -11.24 -9.95 -2.83
N LEU A 67 -10.34 -10.93 -2.94
CA LEU A 67 -10.13 -11.91 -1.87
C LEU A 67 -9.60 -11.25 -0.59
N ILE A 68 -8.62 -10.33 -0.72
CA ILE A 68 -8.07 -9.60 0.44
C ILE A 68 -9.13 -8.67 1.04
N GLU A 69 -9.85 -7.91 0.21
CA GLU A 69 -10.90 -6.98 0.66
C GLU A 69 -12.02 -7.71 1.42
N ASN A 70 -12.56 -8.80 0.86
CA ASN A 70 -13.62 -9.58 1.51
C ASN A 70 -13.16 -10.15 2.86
N MET A 71 -11.91 -10.64 2.94
CA MET A 71 -11.37 -11.15 4.21
C MET A 71 -11.17 -10.01 5.22
N ALA A 72 -10.63 -8.87 4.78
CA ALA A 72 -10.43 -7.69 5.62
C ALA A 72 -11.76 -7.17 6.18
N GLU A 73 -12.82 -7.12 5.38
CA GLU A 73 -14.17 -6.73 5.79
C GLU A 73 -14.73 -7.71 6.83
N SER A 74 -14.64 -9.02 6.60
CA SER A 74 -15.10 -10.04 7.55
C SER A 74 -14.42 -9.99 8.92
N LEU A 75 -13.21 -9.41 8.97
CA LEU A 75 -12.38 -9.27 10.16
C LEU A 75 -12.38 -7.83 10.72
N ASN A 76 -13.16 -6.91 10.16
CA ASN A 76 -13.14 -5.47 10.48
C ASN A 76 -11.72 -4.86 10.49
N SER A 77 -10.83 -5.35 9.62
CA SER A 77 -9.40 -5.01 9.66
C SER A 77 -9.13 -3.53 9.34
N ALA A 78 -9.98 -2.88 8.55
CA ALA A 78 -9.89 -1.45 8.25
C ALA A 78 -10.23 -0.59 9.46
N GLU A 79 -11.32 -0.91 10.16
CA GLU A 79 -11.77 -0.17 11.35
C GLU A 79 -10.81 -0.35 12.53
N GLU A 80 -10.31 -1.58 12.73
CA GLU A 80 -9.41 -1.91 13.83
C GLU A 80 -7.93 -1.62 13.53
N GLN A 81 -7.57 -1.34 12.26
CA GLN A 81 -6.20 -1.18 11.78
C GLN A 81 -5.27 -2.35 12.15
N VAL A 82 -5.83 -3.56 12.28
CA VAL A 82 -5.09 -4.79 12.64
C VAL A 82 -4.88 -5.68 11.42
N LEU A 83 -3.63 -5.83 11.00
CA LEU A 83 -3.28 -6.66 9.85
C LEU A 83 -2.91 -8.10 10.22
N LYS A 84 -2.60 -8.38 11.49
CA LYS A 84 -2.15 -9.71 11.93
C LYS A 84 -3.24 -10.78 11.74
N PRO A 85 -4.51 -10.57 12.14
CA PRO A 85 -5.56 -11.55 11.89
C PRO A 85 -5.76 -11.80 10.38
N LEU A 86 -5.75 -10.75 9.57
CA LEU A 86 -5.87 -10.82 8.12
C LEU A 86 -4.72 -11.63 7.49
N TYR A 87 -3.47 -11.35 7.89
CA TYR A 87 -2.28 -12.07 7.44
C TYR A 87 -2.38 -13.58 7.72
N MET A 88 -2.84 -13.94 8.92
CA MET A 88 -3.04 -15.34 9.30
C MET A 88 -4.20 -16.00 8.54
N ALA A 89 -5.32 -15.29 8.35
CA ALA A 89 -6.50 -15.80 7.66
C ALA A 89 -6.25 -16.03 6.15
N LEU A 90 -5.32 -15.26 5.56
CA LEU A 90 -4.86 -15.42 4.18
C LEU A 90 -3.66 -16.38 4.06
N GLU A 91 -3.39 -17.17 5.10
CA GLU A 91 -2.32 -18.16 5.15
C GLU A 91 -0.94 -17.59 4.78
N GLU A 92 -0.68 -16.35 5.20
CA GLU A 92 0.61 -15.67 4.98
C GLU A 92 0.98 -15.47 3.50
N ARG A 93 0.00 -15.56 2.58
CA ARG A 93 0.24 -15.47 1.13
C ARG A 93 0.76 -14.09 0.68
N TRP A 94 0.35 -13.03 1.38
CA TRP A 94 0.77 -11.65 1.10
C TRP A 94 1.41 -11.03 2.32
N ASP A 95 2.46 -10.25 2.11
CA ASP A 95 3.13 -9.54 3.20
C ASP A 95 2.28 -8.38 3.76
N TYR A 96 2.69 -7.86 4.91
CA TYR A 96 2.02 -6.75 5.57
C TYR A 96 1.95 -5.46 4.74
N GLY A 97 2.90 -5.22 3.83
CA GLY A 97 2.89 -4.03 2.98
C GLY A 97 1.78 -4.12 1.92
N VAL A 98 1.63 -5.28 1.29
CA VAL A 98 0.52 -5.59 0.39
C VAL A 98 -0.82 -5.45 1.10
N LEU A 99 -0.99 -6.12 2.24
CA LEU A 99 -2.25 -6.08 2.99
C LEU A 99 -2.61 -4.66 3.43
N ARG A 100 -1.62 -3.88 3.88
CA ARG A 100 -1.81 -2.47 4.23
C ARG A 100 -2.27 -1.63 3.06
N CYS A 101 -1.68 -1.80 1.88
CA CYS A 101 -2.09 -1.08 0.68
C CYS A 101 -3.54 -1.39 0.29
N VAL A 102 -3.97 -2.65 0.38
CA VAL A 102 -5.36 -3.02 0.08
C VAL A 102 -6.31 -2.41 1.12
N VAL A 103 -6.06 -2.62 2.41
CA VAL A 103 -6.92 -2.10 3.49
C VAL A 103 -7.01 -0.57 3.46
N ALA A 104 -5.93 0.13 3.10
CA ALA A 104 -5.94 1.59 2.95
C ALA A 104 -6.86 2.08 1.82
N GLY A 105 -7.16 1.23 0.82
CA GLY A 105 -8.02 1.60 -0.31
C GLY A 105 -9.50 1.26 -0.14
N MET A 106 -9.87 0.67 1.01
CA MET A 106 -11.23 0.24 1.35
C MET A 106 -12.08 1.38 1.93
#